data_AF-A0A7X3P290-F1
#
_entry.id   AF-A0A7X3P290-F1
#
_cell.length_a   1.000
_cell.length_b   1.000
_cell.length_c   1.000
_cell.angle_alpha   90.00
_cell.angle_beta   90.00
_cell.angle_gamma   90.00
#
_symmetry.space_group_name_H-M   'P 1'
#
loop_
_entity.id
_entity.type
_entity.pdbx_description
1 polymer ?
#
loop_
_entity_poly.entity_id
_entity_poly.type
_entity_poly.pdbx_seq_one_letter_code
_entity_poly.pdbx_strand_id
1 'polypeptide(L)'
;MTQFYTVCFALFCLLVFLGCATDPDIDSSKVFVSSTDALPDDKQLWGKVTVADPTRNAWGTDTYVVNDPPSITGDVLTLSVSYSGGCEAHNFTLITSGGFLESNPVQLQAVLAHDANGESCEAWVTETYHFNVSPLKTRYQKAYRTETGTIALNIKGISALVYTF
;
A
#
# COMPACT_ATOMS: atom_id res chain seq x y z
N MET A 1 30.30 -51.61 15.04
CA MET A 1 29.23 -50.89 14.32
C MET A 1 29.32 -51.30 12.85
N THR A 2 28.40 -52.19 12.47
CA THR A 2 27.95 -52.69 11.15
C THR A 2 28.47 -51.91 9.92
N GLN A 3 29.38 -52.47 9.11
CA GLN A 3 29.22 -53.40 7.97
C GLN A 3 28.42 -52.88 6.76
N PHE A 4 29.19 -52.67 5.68
CA PHE A 4 28.79 -52.48 4.29
C PHE A 4 28.21 -53.77 3.71
N TYR A 5 27.09 -53.67 2.98
CA TYR A 5 26.65 -54.72 2.06
C TYR A 5 26.22 -54.11 0.72
N THR A 6 27.14 -54.21 -0.24
CA THR A 6 26.85 -54.23 -1.67
C THR A 6 26.11 -55.54 -2.01
N VAL A 7 25.33 -55.49 -3.09
CA VAL A 7 24.74 -56.57 -3.91
C VAL A 7 23.23 -56.43 -3.93
N CYS A 8 22.69 -55.79 -4.97
CA CYS A 8 21.32 -56.05 -5.39
C CYS A 8 21.37 -56.67 -6.78
N PHE A 9 21.02 -57.95 -6.76
CA PHE A 9 20.95 -58.91 -7.84
C PHE A 9 19.84 -58.51 -8.81
N ALA A 10 20.13 -58.58 -10.11
CA ALA A 10 19.13 -58.43 -11.15
C ALA A 10 18.01 -59.49 -10.98
N LEU A 11 16.75 -59.07 -11.05
CA LEU A 11 15.68 -59.99 -11.39
C LEU A 11 14.69 -59.34 -12.36
N PHE A 12 14.74 -59.90 -13.56
CA PHE A 12 13.83 -59.79 -14.68
C PHE A 12 12.39 -60.09 -14.24
N CYS A 13 11.46 -59.14 -14.43
CA CYS A 13 10.03 -59.44 -14.43
C CYS A 13 9.35 -58.75 -15.61
N LEU A 14 9.16 -59.57 -16.64
CA LEU A 14 8.43 -59.35 -17.86
C LEU A 14 6.91 -59.35 -17.58
N LEU A 15 6.23 -58.30 -18.06
CA LEU A 15 4.84 -58.21 -18.55
C LEU A 15 3.70 -58.95 -17.81
N VAL A 16 2.71 -58.17 -17.31
CA VAL A 16 1.29 -58.42 -17.58
C VAL A 16 0.55 -57.07 -17.74
N PHE A 17 0.00 -56.85 -18.93
CA PHE A 17 -0.95 -55.79 -19.25
C PHE A 17 -2.33 -56.10 -18.66
N LEU A 18 -2.92 -55.16 -17.91
CA LEU A 18 -4.37 -54.95 -17.84
C LEU A 18 -4.62 -53.45 -17.64
N GLY A 19 -5.26 -52.84 -18.65
CA GLY A 19 -5.49 -51.40 -18.71
C GLY A 19 -6.71 -50.89 -17.94
N CYS A 20 -6.89 -49.58 -18.00
CA CYS A 20 -8.20 -48.93 -18.15
C CYS A 20 -8.02 -47.69 -19.04
N ALA A 21 -9.04 -47.44 -19.86
CA ALA A 21 -9.04 -46.49 -20.95
C ALA A 21 -8.82 -45.03 -20.50
N THR A 22 -8.15 -44.26 -21.35
CA THR A 22 -8.08 -42.80 -21.29
C THR A 22 -9.44 -42.23 -21.66
N ASP A 23 -9.99 -41.35 -20.82
CA ASP A 23 -11.17 -40.53 -21.13
C ASP A 23 -10.70 -39.25 -21.84
N PRO A 24 -11.08 -38.99 -23.11
CA PRO A 24 -10.81 -37.73 -23.77
C PRO A 24 -11.97 -36.74 -23.63
N ASP A 25 -11.60 -35.46 -23.57
CA ASP A 25 -12.40 -34.26 -23.86
C ASP A 25 -12.99 -33.49 -22.66
N ILE A 26 -12.08 -32.87 -21.87
CA ILE A 26 -12.37 -31.55 -21.28
C ILE A 26 -12.23 -30.51 -22.40
N ASP A 27 -13.36 -30.11 -22.99
CA ASP A 27 -13.45 -28.95 -23.89
C ASP A 27 -13.10 -27.68 -23.11
N SER A 28 -11.88 -27.20 -23.29
CA SER A 28 -11.34 -25.98 -22.68
C SER A 28 -11.77 -24.70 -23.41
N SER A 29 -12.69 -24.77 -24.38
CA SER A 29 -13.02 -23.62 -25.23
C SER A 29 -14.21 -22.77 -24.78
N LYS A 30 -14.89 -23.06 -23.65
CA LYS A 30 -15.98 -22.20 -23.16
C LYS A 30 -16.01 -21.99 -21.64
N VAL A 31 -14.91 -21.46 -21.11
CA VAL A 31 -14.97 -20.73 -19.83
C VAL A 31 -15.54 -19.34 -20.16
N PHE A 32 -16.86 -19.20 -20.07
CA PHE A 32 -17.49 -17.87 -20.02
C PHE A 32 -17.23 -17.28 -18.65
N VAL A 33 -16.15 -16.49 -18.53
CA VAL A 33 -16.00 -15.57 -17.41
C VAL A 33 -17.03 -14.47 -17.61
N SER A 34 -18.16 -14.59 -16.91
CA SER A 34 -19.09 -13.48 -16.77
C SER A 34 -18.34 -12.37 -16.04
N SER A 35 -18.30 -11.18 -16.63
CA SER A 35 -17.69 -9.98 -16.04
C SER A 35 -18.42 -9.47 -14.78
N THR A 36 -19.34 -10.26 -14.23
CA THR A 36 -20.10 -9.98 -13.01
C THR A 36 -19.50 -10.63 -11.76
N ASP A 37 -18.54 -11.53 -11.92
CA ASP A 37 -17.99 -12.34 -10.81
C ASP A 37 -16.56 -11.95 -10.44
N ALA A 38 -16.01 -10.90 -11.08
CA ALA A 38 -14.84 -10.23 -10.56
C ALA A 38 -15.28 -9.52 -9.27
N LEU A 39 -14.79 -10.00 -8.12
CA LEU A 39 -14.72 -9.19 -6.90
C LEU A 39 -14.17 -7.81 -7.31
N PRO A 40 -14.77 -6.69 -6.88
CA PRO A 40 -14.27 -5.38 -7.24
C PRO A 40 -12.80 -5.36 -6.87
N ASP A 41 -11.95 -5.21 -7.88
CA ASP A 41 -10.55 -4.89 -7.71
C ASP A 41 -10.53 -3.64 -6.82
N ASP A 42 -10.18 -3.80 -5.54
CA ASP A 42 -10.15 -2.72 -4.57
C ASP A 42 -9.09 -1.74 -5.06
N LYS A 43 -9.54 -0.75 -5.83
CA LYS A 43 -8.68 0.24 -6.46
C LYS A 43 -8.02 1.04 -5.35
N GLN A 44 -6.83 0.61 -4.95
CA GLN A 44 -6.06 1.29 -3.93
C GLN A 44 -5.69 2.70 -4.41
N LEU A 45 -6.10 3.72 -3.65
CA LEU A 45 -5.82 5.11 -3.99
C LEU A 45 -4.51 5.53 -3.34
N TRP A 46 -3.60 6.04 -4.15
CA TRP A 46 -2.27 6.44 -3.70
C TRP A 46 -2.12 7.96 -3.78
N GLY A 47 -1.83 8.56 -2.64
CA GLY A 47 -1.46 9.96 -2.54
C GLY A 47 0.04 10.18 -2.72
N LYS A 48 0.42 11.43 -2.97
CA LYS A 48 1.83 11.83 -3.15
C LYS A 48 2.43 12.25 -1.82
N VAL A 49 3.72 11.97 -1.60
CA VAL A 49 4.50 12.54 -0.49
C VAL A 49 5.56 13.44 -1.09
N THR A 50 5.63 14.70 -0.64
CA THR A 50 6.58 15.67 -1.16
C THR A 50 7.25 16.49 -0.08
N VAL A 51 8.50 16.84 -0.33
CA VAL A 51 9.25 17.80 0.45
C VAL A 51 9.15 19.16 -0.23
N ALA A 52 8.39 20.07 0.35
CA ALA A 52 8.23 21.43 -0.16
C ALA A 52 7.77 22.38 0.94
N ASP A 53 7.68 23.67 0.61
CA ASP A 53 7.05 24.66 1.49
C ASP A 53 5.53 24.41 1.56
N PRO A 54 4.98 23.97 2.71
CA PRO A 54 3.57 23.62 2.85
C PRO A 54 2.64 24.83 2.82
N THR A 55 3.18 26.06 2.79
CA THR A 55 2.36 27.28 2.70
C THR A 55 1.95 27.63 1.28
N ARG A 56 2.54 26.97 0.27
CA ARG A 56 2.16 27.19 -1.13
C ARG A 56 0.89 26.43 -1.47
N ASN A 57 -0.05 27.09 -2.15
CA ASN A 57 -1.30 26.51 -2.63
C ASN A 57 -1.15 25.71 -3.94
N ALA A 58 0.03 25.13 -4.19
CA ALA A 58 0.35 24.46 -5.45
C ALA A 58 -0.23 23.03 -5.57
N TRP A 59 -0.80 22.49 -4.50
CA TRP A 59 -1.31 21.11 -4.41
C TRP A 59 -2.81 21.03 -4.09
N GLY A 60 -3.52 22.14 -4.31
CA GLY A 60 -4.94 22.28 -3.98
C GLY A 60 -5.19 22.74 -2.55
N THR A 61 -6.36 23.32 -2.35
CA THR A 61 -6.86 23.83 -1.07
C THR A 61 -8.31 23.43 -0.84
N ASP A 62 -8.78 22.41 -1.57
CA ASP A 62 -10.16 21.96 -1.50
C ASP A 62 -10.44 21.30 -0.15
N THR A 63 -11.66 21.46 0.34
CA THR A 63 -12.03 21.00 1.67
C THR A 63 -12.14 19.48 1.73
N TYR A 64 -11.74 18.91 2.86
CA TYR A 64 -11.89 17.49 3.17
C TYR A 64 -11.96 17.32 4.69
N VAL A 65 -12.36 16.13 5.12
CA VAL A 65 -12.37 15.68 6.51
C VAL A 65 -11.52 14.41 6.58
N VAL A 66 -10.64 14.29 7.57
CA VAL A 66 -9.98 13.00 7.85
C VAL A 66 -10.83 12.26 8.88
N ASN A 67 -11.14 11.00 8.58
CA ASN A 67 -11.85 10.11 9.48
C ASN A 67 -10.85 9.30 10.33
N ASP A 68 -11.26 8.95 11.55
CA ASP A 68 -10.43 8.20 12.50
C ASP A 68 -10.62 6.67 12.40
N PRO A 69 -9.62 5.86 12.81
CA PRO A 69 -8.26 6.26 13.16
C PRO A 69 -7.28 6.17 11.96
N PRO A 70 -6.42 7.17 11.73
CA PRO A 70 -5.31 7.05 10.80
C PRO A 70 -4.27 6.03 11.31
N SER A 71 -3.49 5.42 10.41
CA SER A 71 -2.49 4.43 10.81
C SER A 71 -1.25 4.44 9.91
N ILE A 72 -0.14 3.97 10.46
CA ILE A 72 1.10 3.71 9.71
C ILE A 72 1.48 2.24 9.94
N THR A 73 1.60 1.48 8.86
CA THR A 73 2.04 0.08 8.87
C THR A 73 3.20 -0.08 7.90
N GLY A 74 4.38 -0.46 8.41
CA GLY A 74 5.62 -0.40 7.63
C GLY A 74 5.87 1.04 7.15
N ASP A 75 6.08 1.22 5.86
CA ASP A 75 6.32 2.53 5.23
C ASP A 75 5.05 3.10 4.57
N VAL A 76 3.87 2.63 4.96
CA VAL A 76 2.58 3.06 4.40
C VAL A 76 1.74 3.75 5.45
N LEU A 77 1.50 5.05 5.25
CA LEU A 77 0.48 5.82 5.95
C LEU A 77 -0.86 5.60 5.25
N THR A 78 -1.89 5.26 6.02
CA THR A 78 -3.26 5.07 5.53
C THR A 78 -4.18 6.09 6.19
N LEU A 79 -4.89 6.86 5.36
CA LEU A 79 -5.84 7.88 5.78
C LEU A 79 -7.20 7.61 5.13
N SER A 80 -8.26 7.51 5.93
CA SER A 80 -9.62 7.62 5.43
C SER A 80 -10.00 9.09 5.36
N VAL A 81 -10.47 9.55 4.21
CA VAL A 81 -10.87 10.95 3.99
C VAL A 81 -12.26 11.03 3.40
N SER A 82 -13.00 12.05 3.79
CA SER A 82 -14.31 12.38 3.22
C SER A 82 -14.27 13.77 2.58
N TYR A 83 -14.84 13.92 1.39
CA TYR A 83 -14.85 15.19 0.65
C TYR A 83 -16.03 15.26 -0.33
N SER A 84 -16.31 16.47 -0.85
CA SER A 84 -17.29 16.66 -1.92
C SER A 84 -16.68 16.34 -3.28
N GLY A 85 -17.39 15.60 -4.13
CA GLY A 85 -16.97 15.27 -5.49
C GLY A 85 -17.18 13.79 -5.82
N GLY A 86 -16.20 13.19 -6.50
CA GLY A 86 -16.18 11.78 -6.85
C GLY A 86 -16.58 11.48 -8.31
N CYS A 87 -16.77 12.51 -9.12
CA CYS A 87 -16.97 12.34 -10.56
C CYS A 87 -15.64 12.33 -11.31
N GLU A 88 -14.65 13.07 -10.82
CA GLU A 88 -13.31 13.12 -11.38
C GLU A 88 -12.28 12.53 -10.41
N ALA A 89 -11.05 12.40 -10.87
CA ALA A 89 -9.96 11.99 -10.00
C ALA A 89 -9.63 13.13 -9.01
N HIS A 90 -9.51 12.80 -7.73
CA HIS A 90 -9.04 13.71 -6.70
C HIS A 90 -7.58 13.42 -6.35
N ASN A 91 -6.79 14.46 -6.09
CA ASN A 91 -5.39 14.33 -5.73
C ASN A 91 -5.18 14.69 -4.27
N PHE A 92 -4.60 13.77 -3.50
CA PHE A 92 -4.11 14.04 -2.16
C PHE A 92 -2.58 14.07 -2.13
N THR A 93 -2.02 15.10 -1.51
CA THR A 93 -0.57 15.27 -1.35
C THR A 93 -0.22 15.54 0.10
N LEU A 94 0.61 14.68 0.70
CA LEU A 94 1.25 14.91 2.00
C LEU A 94 2.52 15.74 1.80
N ILE A 95 2.52 16.96 2.34
CA ILE A 95 3.58 17.94 2.16
C ILE A 95 4.30 18.15 3.48
N THR A 96 5.63 18.15 3.45
CA THR A 96 6.46 18.53 4.61
C THR A 96 7.60 19.44 4.17
N SER A 97 7.99 20.39 5.01
CA SER A 97 9.28 21.10 4.84
C SER A 97 10.48 20.16 5.04
N GLY A 98 10.23 19.06 5.77
CA GLY A 98 11.16 18.06 6.27
C GLY A 98 12.33 18.59 7.09
N GLY A 99 12.13 19.75 7.72
CA GLY A 99 12.87 20.06 8.93
C GLY A 99 12.39 19.16 10.06
N PHE A 100 13.32 18.47 10.71
CA PHE A 100 13.05 17.74 11.94
C PHE A 100 13.11 18.70 13.13
N LEU A 101 12.16 18.56 14.05
CA LEU A 101 12.18 19.28 15.31
C LEU A 101 12.86 18.40 16.36
N GLU A 102 13.88 18.96 17.00
CA GLU A 102 14.66 18.32 18.06
C GLU A 102 13.78 18.09 19.31
N SER A 103 13.18 16.90 19.41
CA SER A 103 12.39 16.43 20.54
C SER A 103 12.57 14.92 20.72
N ASN A 104 11.93 14.33 21.73
CA ASN A 104 11.95 12.88 21.95
C ASN A 104 10.52 12.31 22.02
N PRO A 105 10.00 11.61 20.98
CA PRO A 105 10.67 11.32 19.70
C PRO A 105 10.87 12.58 18.84
N VAL A 106 11.70 12.49 17.80
CA VAL A 106 11.88 13.56 16.81
C VAL A 106 10.55 13.84 16.14
N GLN A 107 10.21 15.12 15.99
CA GLN A 107 8.94 15.52 15.38
C GLN A 107 9.13 15.98 13.94
N LEU A 108 8.13 15.66 13.11
CA LEU A 108 8.05 16.11 11.72
C LEU A 108 6.66 16.69 11.46
N GLN A 109 6.61 17.93 10.99
CA GLN A 109 5.36 18.60 10.63
C GLN A 109 5.01 18.32 9.17
N ALA A 110 3.73 18.03 8.92
CA ALA A 110 3.18 17.79 7.60
C ALA A 110 1.78 18.39 7.44
N VAL A 111 1.40 18.64 6.20
CA VAL A 111 0.07 19.11 5.79
C VAL A 111 -0.44 18.19 4.71
N LEU A 112 -1.69 17.77 4.80
CA LEU A 112 -2.38 17.09 3.71
C LEU A 112 -3.08 18.14 2.85
N ALA A 113 -2.83 18.11 1.55
CA ALA A 113 -3.49 18.97 0.56
C ALA A 113 -4.42 18.12 -0.31
N HIS A 114 -5.50 18.75 -0.76
CA HIS A 114 -6.53 18.13 -1.60
C HIS A 114 -6.80 19.06 -2.80
N ASP A 115 -6.75 18.47 -3.99
CA ASP A 115 -7.09 19.11 -5.27
C ASP A 115 -8.19 18.31 -5.96
N ALA A 116 -9.37 18.92 -6.07
CA ALA A 116 -10.56 18.38 -6.72
C ALA A 116 -10.57 18.62 -8.24
N ASN A 117 -9.51 19.19 -8.82
CA ASN A 117 -9.35 19.46 -10.24
C ASN A 117 -10.50 20.29 -10.87
N GLY A 118 -11.17 21.12 -10.06
CA GLY A 118 -12.24 22.00 -10.49
C GLY A 118 -13.58 21.31 -10.79
N GLU A 119 -13.82 20.11 -10.25
CA GLU A 119 -15.10 19.44 -10.44
C GLU A 119 -16.26 20.13 -9.70
N SER A 120 -17.48 19.92 -10.21
CA SER A 120 -18.70 20.52 -9.67
C SER A 120 -19.65 19.49 -9.06
N CYS A 121 -19.21 18.24 -8.89
CA CYS A 121 -20.05 17.22 -8.27
C CYS A 121 -20.18 17.45 -6.76
N GLU A 122 -21.38 17.23 -6.25
CA GLU A 122 -21.74 17.51 -4.85
C GLU A 122 -22.00 16.23 -4.04
N ALA A 123 -21.53 15.08 -4.52
CA ALA A 123 -21.62 13.85 -3.75
C ALA A 123 -20.62 13.86 -2.58
N TRP A 124 -21.03 13.33 -1.43
CA TRP A 124 -20.16 13.16 -0.29
C TRP A 124 -19.53 11.77 -0.34
N VAL A 125 -18.26 11.71 -0.72
CA VAL A 125 -17.52 10.45 -0.88
C VAL A 125 -16.57 10.24 0.29
N THR A 126 -16.38 8.98 0.67
CA THR A 126 -15.39 8.56 1.65
C THR A 126 -14.48 7.52 1.01
N GLU A 127 -13.18 7.82 0.97
CA GLU A 127 -12.17 7.00 0.32
C GLU A 127 -10.96 6.79 1.23
N THR A 128 -10.19 5.73 0.96
CA THR A 128 -8.96 5.42 1.71
C THR A 128 -7.75 5.67 0.84
N TYR A 129 -6.91 6.62 1.25
CA TYR A 129 -5.66 6.96 0.58
C TYR A 129 -4.46 6.37 1.31
N HIS A 130 -3.51 5.87 0.53
CA HIS A 130 -2.23 5.34 0.97
C HIS A 130 -1.09 6.26 0.54
N PHE A 131 -0.10 6.43 1.42
CA PHE A 131 1.05 7.28 1.17
C PHE A 131 2.33 6.52 1.52
N ASN A 132 3.26 6.44 0.58
CA ASN A 132 4.58 5.89 0.83
C ASN A 132 5.43 6.91 1.61
N VAL A 133 5.66 6.65 2.89
CA VAL A 133 6.42 7.52 3.80
C VAL A 133 7.90 7.14 3.93
N SER A 134 8.37 6.11 3.21
CA SER A 134 9.81 5.75 3.18
C SER A 134 10.76 6.91 2.82
N PRO A 135 10.40 7.93 2.00
CA PRO A 135 11.28 9.08 1.78
C PRO A 135 11.58 9.87 3.07
N LEU A 136 10.64 9.86 4.04
CA LEU A 136 10.81 10.51 5.34
C LEU A 136 11.82 9.74 6.20
N LYS A 137 11.72 8.40 6.19
CA LYS A 137 12.70 7.49 6.80
C LYS A 137 14.10 7.72 6.22
N THR A 138 14.25 7.69 4.89
CA THR A 138 15.56 7.93 4.24
C THR A 138 16.15 9.29 4.64
N ARG A 139 15.30 10.32 4.71
CA ARG A 139 15.75 11.66 5.13
C ARG A 139 16.21 11.67 6.59
N TYR A 140 15.48 10.99 7.48
CA TYR A 140 15.84 10.86 8.89
C TYR A 140 17.17 10.13 9.06
N GLN A 141 17.31 8.96 8.44
CA GLN A 141 18.53 8.15 8.50
C GLN A 141 19.75 8.95 8.03
N LYS A 142 19.61 9.73 6.96
CA LYS A 142 20.65 10.62 6.46
C LYS A 142 20.98 11.76 7.42
N ALA A 143 19.97 12.38 8.04
CA ALA A 143 20.15 13.51 8.95
C ALA A 143 20.84 13.07 10.26
N TYR A 144 20.42 11.95 10.83
CA TYR A 144 20.87 11.46 12.13
C TYR A 144 21.94 10.36 12.06
N ARG A 145 22.30 9.89 10.86
CA ARG A 145 23.31 8.83 10.61
C ARG A 145 23.02 7.54 11.38
N THR A 146 21.77 7.10 11.31
CA THR A 146 21.26 5.89 11.98
C THR A 146 20.40 5.09 11.01
N GLU A 147 20.30 3.78 11.23
CA GLU A 147 19.43 2.90 10.44
C GLU A 147 18.01 2.85 11.01
N THR A 148 17.85 3.05 12.32
CA THR A 148 16.56 3.00 13.02
C THR A 148 16.18 4.35 13.62
N GLY A 149 14.89 4.55 13.83
CA GLY A 149 14.40 5.79 14.42
C GLY A 149 12.90 5.79 14.66
N THR A 150 12.45 6.82 15.38
CA THR A 150 11.03 7.08 15.61
C THR A 150 10.74 8.55 15.28
N ILE A 151 9.78 8.75 14.39
CA ILE A 151 9.25 10.06 14.02
C ILE A 151 7.83 10.19 14.59
N ALA A 152 7.58 11.24 15.36
CA ALA A 152 6.22 11.73 15.60
C ALA A 152 5.79 12.58 14.39
N LEU A 153 5.03 11.97 13.48
CA LEU A 153 4.48 12.62 12.30
C LEU A 153 3.21 13.41 12.70
N ASN A 154 3.34 14.73 12.71
CA ASN A 154 2.27 15.65 13.03
C ASN A 154 1.65 16.17 11.74
N ILE A 155 0.48 15.64 11.38
CA ILE A 155 -0.29 16.12 10.23
C ILE A 155 -1.32 17.12 10.75
N LYS A 156 -1.35 18.32 10.16
CA LYS A 156 -2.29 19.37 10.58
C LYS A 156 -3.73 18.85 10.61
N GLY A 157 -4.40 19.02 11.76
CA GLY A 157 -5.81 18.64 11.95
C GLY A 157 -6.03 17.16 12.29
N ILE A 158 -4.96 16.39 12.51
CA ILE A 158 -5.02 14.96 12.83
C ILE A 158 -4.18 14.70 14.08
N SER A 159 -4.55 13.69 14.87
CA SER A 159 -3.72 13.20 15.97
C SER A 159 -2.33 12.76 15.50
N ALA A 160 -1.30 13.02 16.30
CA ALA A 160 0.07 12.66 15.96
C ALA A 160 0.23 11.14 15.77
N LEU A 161 0.92 10.76 14.71
CA LEU A 161 1.19 9.36 14.36
C LEU A 161 2.63 9.00 14.68
N VAL A 162 2.85 7.81 15.25
CA VAL A 162 4.19 7.30 15.53
C VAL A 162 4.64 6.43 14.37
N TYR A 163 5.73 6.83 13.73
CA TYR A 163 6.38 6.06 12.67
C TYR A 163 7.74 5.58 13.14
N THR A 164 7.87 4.27 13.36
CA THR A 164 9.10 3.61 13.79
C THR A 164 9.61 2.70 12.70
N PHE A 165 10.92 2.74 12.45
CA PHE A 165 11.61 1.96 11.42
C PHE A 165 13.04 1.61 11.80
#